data_AF-S2QYP7-F1
#
_entry.id   AF-S2QYP7-F1
#
_cell.length_a   1.000
_cell.length_b   1.000
_cell.length_c   1.000
_cell.angle_alpha   90.00
_cell.angle_beta   90.00
_cell.angle_gamma   90.00
#
_symmetry.space_group_name_H-M   'P 1'
#
loop_
_entity.id
_entity.type
_entity.pdbx_description
1 polymer ?
#
loop_
_entity_poly.entity_id
_entity_poly.type
_entity_poly.pdbx_seq_one_letter_code
_entity_poly.pdbx_strand_id
1 'polypeptide(L)'
;MKHTDSWLYRRFLNSKFMILLVDLLLALLVIFVFTKIAWVFQPVLDFLGIIAPPFIFAGILFYLTVPIINRLEKFGLHRGWAIGLLFIVLIGLLAWGLLRFIPAVSNQITSIVHSAPQIFDEIGKWLDNLNDQQNILSQHDLNEIAAEVQSFFTGKQGAFVTGTISQLQNLIGIVGNVVITISTAPIILFFMLKDGDKFTPMVLHIVPTKLRRSVKQMLHEMNEKVGSY
;
A
#
# COMPACT_ATOMS: atom_id res chain seq x y z
N MET A 1 -25.50 -45.37 -46.41
CA MET A 1 -25.30 -43.95 -46.78
C MET A 1 -23.88 -43.56 -46.40
N LYS A 2 -23.01 -43.30 -47.39
CA LYS A 2 -21.62 -42.86 -47.15
C LYS A 2 -21.67 -41.38 -46.74
N HIS A 3 -21.32 -41.06 -45.49
CA HIS A 3 -21.04 -39.68 -45.10
C HIS A 3 -19.82 -39.22 -45.89
N THR A 4 -20.04 -38.38 -46.89
CA THR A 4 -19.00 -37.61 -47.54
C THR A 4 -18.47 -36.61 -46.53
N ASP A 5 -17.33 -36.90 -45.91
CA ASP A 5 -16.60 -35.89 -45.14
C ASP A 5 -16.35 -34.71 -46.08
N SER A 6 -16.98 -33.58 -45.80
CA SER A 6 -16.87 -32.36 -46.61
C SER A 6 -15.39 -32.02 -46.80
N TRP A 7 -14.97 -31.70 -48.03
CA TRP A 7 -13.57 -31.39 -48.36
C TRP A 7 -12.96 -30.28 -47.47
N LEU A 8 -13.81 -29.38 -46.98
CA LEU A 8 -13.49 -28.37 -45.96
C LEU A 8 -12.98 -28.98 -44.63
N TYR A 9 -13.57 -30.09 -44.18
CA TYR A 9 -13.22 -30.77 -42.92
C TYR A 9 -11.79 -31.31 -42.95
N ARG A 10 -11.37 -31.96 -44.04
CA ARG A 10 -10.02 -32.55 -44.13
C ARG A 10 -8.92 -31.50 -44.36
N ARG A 11 -9.22 -30.40 -45.07
CA ARG A 11 -8.25 -29.34 -45.37
C ARG A 11 -8.07 -28.36 -44.21
N PHE A 12 -9.15 -28.05 -43.48
CA PHE A 12 -9.13 -27.10 -42.37
C PHE A 12 -9.04 -27.82 -41.02
N LEU A 13 -10.02 -28.65 -40.64
CA LEU A 13 -10.16 -29.21 -39.27
C LEU A 13 -9.10 -30.25 -38.88
N ASN A 14 -8.44 -30.91 -39.85
CA ASN A 14 -7.39 -31.90 -39.59
C ASN A 14 -5.96 -31.35 -39.75
N SER A 15 -5.79 -30.03 -39.84
CA SER A 15 -4.46 -29.41 -39.87
C SER A 15 -4.01 -29.05 -38.45
N LYS A 16 -2.76 -29.35 -38.08
CA LYS A 16 -2.17 -28.98 -36.78
C LYS A 16 -2.32 -27.48 -36.48
N PHE A 17 -2.33 -26.66 -37.52
CA PHE A 17 -2.54 -25.22 -37.44
C PHE A 17 -3.96 -24.84 -36.97
N MET A 18 -5.00 -25.50 -37.50
CA MET A 18 -6.38 -25.19 -37.08
C MET A 18 -6.65 -25.64 -35.64
N ILE A 19 -6.10 -26.79 -35.21
CA ILE A 19 -6.22 -27.24 -33.83
C ILE A 19 -5.57 -26.23 -32.87
N LEU A 20 -4.35 -25.76 -33.19
CA LEU A 20 -3.66 -24.73 -32.42
C LEU A 20 -4.48 -23.42 -32.37
N LEU A 21 -5.09 -23.02 -33.49
CA LEU A 21 -5.92 -21.82 -33.55
C LEU A 21 -7.19 -21.94 -32.71
N VAL A 22 -7.82 -23.11 -32.69
CA VAL A 22 -8.98 -23.42 -31.84
C VAL A 22 -8.59 -23.44 -30.36
N ASP A 23 -7.44 -24.04 -30.01
CA ASP A 23 -6.93 -24.06 -28.63
C ASP A 23 -6.59 -22.65 -28.14
N LEU A 24 -5.95 -21.83 -28.98
CA LEU A 24 -5.67 -20.41 -28.69
C LEU A 24 -6.98 -19.64 -28.49
N LEU A 25 -7.97 -19.85 -29.36
CA LEU A 25 -9.27 -19.18 -29.27
C LEU A 25 -10.01 -19.59 -27.99
N LEU A 26 -9.99 -20.88 -27.63
CA LEU A 26 -10.54 -21.39 -26.37
C LEU A 26 -9.83 -20.79 -25.16
N ALA A 27 -8.49 -20.74 -25.16
CA ALA A 27 -7.73 -20.12 -24.08
C ALA A 27 -8.06 -18.63 -23.92
N LEU A 28 -8.17 -17.90 -25.04
CA LEU A 28 -8.53 -16.48 -25.04
C LEU A 28 -9.97 -16.26 -24.58
N LEU A 29 -10.90 -17.16 -24.93
CA LEU A 29 -12.27 -17.16 -24.43
C LEU A 29 -12.32 -17.41 -22.92
N VAL A 30 -11.55 -18.37 -22.40
CA VAL A 30 -11.45 -18.63 -20.95
C VAL A 30 -10.91 -17.40 -20.22
N ILE A 31 -9.84 -16.78 -20.71
CA ILE A 31 -9.30 -15.54 -20.13
C ILE A 31 -10.35 -14.43 -20.18
N PHE A 32 -11.05 -14.26 -21.30
CA PHE A 32 -12.12 -13.27 -21.45
C PHE A 32 -13.25 -13.47 -20.43
N VAL A 33 -13.76 -14.70 -20.29
CA VAL A 33 -14.78 -15.04 -19.30
C VAL A 33 -14.26 -14.80 -17.89
N PHE A 34 -13.01 -15.17 -17.60
CA PHE A 34 -12.39 -14.94 -16.30
C PHE A 34 -12.33 -13.44 -15.97
N THR A 35 -11.92 -12.59 -16.90
CA THR A 35 -11.92 -11.12 -16.69
C THR A 35 -13.33 -10.56 -16.46
N LYS A 36 -14.37 -11.17 -17.04
CA LYS A 36 -15.78 -10.77 -16.81
C LYS A 36 -16.35 -11.22 -15.47
N ILE A 37 -15.75 -12.22 -14.83
CA ILE A 37 -16.17 -12.73 -13.51
C ILE A 37 -15.23 -12.22 -12.40
N ALA A 38 -14.03 -11.71 -12.75
CA ALA A 38 -13.02 -11.24 -11.81
C ALA A 38 -13.54 -10.16 -10.82
N TRP A 39 -14.52 -9.36 -11.21
CA TRP A 39 -15.13 -8.35 -10.33
C TRP A 39 -15.83 -8.98 -9.10
N VAL A 40 -16.26 -10.24 -9.18
CA VAL A 40 -16.85 -10.97 -8.04
C VAL A 40 -15.81 -11.22 -6.93
N PHE A 41 -14.53 -11.32 -7.29
CA PHE A 41 -13.43 -11.49 -6.34
C PHE A 41 -12.86 -10.17 -5.81
N GLN A 42 -13.17 -9.03 -6.44
CA GLN A 42 -12.72 -7.71 -5.96
C GLN A 42 -13.04 -7.44 -4.49
N PRO A 43 -14.27 -7.65 -3.97
CA PRO A 43 -14.54 -7.40 -2.55
C PRO A 43 -13.69 -8.24 -1.60
N VAL A 44 -13.30 -9.46 -2.01
CA VAL A 44 -12.40 -10.33 -1.23
C VAL A 44 -10.98 -9.78 -1.23
N LEU A 45 -10.50 -9.30 -2.38
CA LEU A 45 -9.17 -8.69 -2.51
C LEU A 45 -9.09 -7.37 -1.76
N ASP A 46 -10.12 -6.53 -1.82
CA ASP A 46 -10.21 -5.27 -1.08
C ASP A 46 -10.21 -5.51 0.43
N PHE A 47 -11.01 -6.49 0.89
CA PHE A 47 -11.04 -6.91 2.29
C PHE A 47 -9.67 -7.42 2.76
N LEU A 48 -9.00 -8.26 1.96
CA LEU A 48 -7.63 -8.69 2.22
C LEU A 48 -6.66 -7.50 2.21
N GLY A 49 -6.83 -6.52 1.33
CA GLY A 49 -6.01 -5.32 1.26
C GLY A 49 -6.11 -4.45 2.52
N ILE A 50 -7.26 -4.45 3.20
CA ILE A 50 -7.47 -3.71 4.45
C ILE A 50 -6.95 -4.49 5.66
N ILE A 51 -7.14 -5.82 5.69
CA ILE A 51 -6.82 -6.64 6.87
C ILE A 51 -5.41 -7.22 6.83
N ALA A 52 -4.86 -7.54 5.66
CA ALA A 52 -3.53 -8.11 5.58
C ALA A 52 -2.44 -7.19 6.16
N PRO A 53 -2.43 -5.87 5.90
CA PRO A 53 -1.39 -4.98 6.44
C PRO A 53 -1.22 -5.03 7.97
N PRO A 54 -2.26 -4.87 8.82
CA PRO A 54 -2.09 -4.96 10.27
C PRO A 54 -1.61 -6.34 10.74
N PHE A 55 -2.05 -7.42 10.10
CA PHE A 55 -1.59 -8.78 10.42
C PHE A 55 -0.13 -9.02 10.02
N ILE A 56 0.28 -8.59 8.83
CA ILE A 56 1.67 -8.70 8.36
C ILE A 56 2.58 -7.86 9.27
N PHE A 57 2.19 -6.62 9.54
CA PHE A 57 2.96 -5.72 10.40
C PHE A 57 3.09 -6.24 11.84
N ALA A 58 1.99 -6.73 12.43
CA ALA A 58 2.02 -7.39 13.74
C ALA A 58 2.88 -8.67 13.72
N GLY A 59 2.83 -9.45 12.63
CA GLY A 59 3.66 -10.63 12.45
C GLY A 59 5.16 -10.32 12.43
N ILE A 60 5.56 -9.27 11.72
CA ILE A 60 6.95 -8.77 11.71
C ILE A 60 7.36 -8.33 13.13
N LEU A 61 6.53 -7.49 13.79
CA LEU A 61 6.81 -7.03 15.15
C LEU A 61 6.87 -8.18 16.15
N PHE A 62 6.01 -9.18 16.03
CA PHE A 62 6.01 -10.36 16.89
C PHE A 62 7.35 -11.07 16.83
N TYR A 63 7.86 -11.36 15.63
CA TYR A 63 9.17 -12.02 15.50
C TYR A 63 10.33 -11.17 16.03
N LEU A 64 10.26 -9.85 15.90
CA LEU A 64 11.27 -8.96 16.46
C LEU A 64 11.21 -8.86 17.99
N THR A 65 10.03 -9.00 18.58
CA THR A 65 9.80 -8.76 20.02
C THR A 65 9.84 -10.04 20.86
N VAL A 66 9.56 -11.21 20.29
CA VAL A 66 9.75 -12.51 20.95
C VAL A 66 11.15 -12.70 21.56
N PRO A 67 12.28 -12.44 20.87
CA PRO A 67 13.60 -12.60 21.49
C PRO A 67 13.82 -11.64 22.67
N ILE A 68 13.26 -10.42 22.60
CA ILE A 68 13.31 -9.44 23.68
C ILE A 68 12.54 -9.96 24.90
N ILE A 69 11.32 -10.49 24.70
CA ILE A 69 10.50 -11.08 25.76
C ILE A 69 11.22 -12.28 26.38
N ASN A 70 11.74 -13.19 25.57
CA ASN A 70 12.48 -14.37 26.04
C ASN A 70 13.72 -13.97 26.88
N ARG A 71 14.39 -12.86 26.54
CA ARG A 71 15.48 -12.32 27.35
C ARG A 71 14.97 -11.75 28.68
N LEU A 72 13.89 -10.99 28.67
CA LEU A 72 13.28 -10.47 29.90
C LEU A 72 12.82 -11.62 30.82
N GLU A 73 12.31 -12.72 30.26
CA GLU A 73 11.97 -13.93 31.01
C GLU A 73 13.20 -14.58 31.65
N LYS A 74 14.35 -14.62 30.96
CA LYS A 74 15.61 -15.11 31.55
C LYS A 74 16.08 -14.27 32.74
N PHE A 75 15.71 -12.99 32.80
CA PHE A 75 15.96 -12.12 33.97
C PHE A 75 14.94 -12.31 35.10
N GLY A 76 14.04 -13.30 34.99
CA GLY A 76 13.06 -13.63 36.03
C GLY A 76 11.71 -12.92 35.91
N LEU A 77 11.49 -12.15 34.84
CA LEU A 77 10.20 -11.50 34.59
C LEU A 77 9.19 -12.52 34.06
N HIS A 78 8.00 -12.61 34.65
CA HIS A 78 6.95 -13.45 34.07
C HIS A 78 6.50 -12.88 32.72
N ARG A 79 6.24 -13.75 31.74
CA ARG A 79 5.86 -13.41 30.36
C ARG A 79 4.84 -12.27 30.24
N GLY A 80 3.80 -12.29 31.08
CA GLY A 80 2.77 -11.24 31.09
C GLY A 80 3.32 -9.84 31.41
N TRP A 81 4.25 -9.73 32.36
CA TRP A 81 4.91 -8.47 32.70
C TRP A 81 5.90 -8.03 31.61
N ALA A 82 6.61 -8.98 30.98
CA ALA A 82 7.48 -8.68 29.86
C ALA A 82 6.69 -8.10 28.66
N ILE A 83 5.53 -8.69 28.35
CA ILE A 83 4.60 -8.16 27.34
C ILE A 83 4.08 -6.78 27.76
N GLY A 84 3.64 -6.61 29.00
CA GLY A 84 3.15 -5.32 29.51
C GLY A 84 4.19 -4.20 29.38
N LEU A 85 5.43 -4.48 29.79
CA LEU A 85 6.55 -3.54 29.66
C LEU A 85 6.84 -3.18 28.20
N LEU A 86 6.84 -4.18 27.31
CA LEU A 86 7.00 -3.97 25.87
C LEU A 86 5.93 -3.00 25.33
N PHE A 87 4.67 -3.18 25.71
CA PHE A 87 3.58 -2.31 25.28
C PHE A 87 3.72 -0.88 25.80
N ILE A 88 4.17 -0.71 27.04
CA ILE A 88 4.46 0.62 27.59
C ILE A 88 5.53 1.32 26.76
N VAL A 89 6.63 0.62 26.44
CA VAL A 89 7.70 1.16 25.60
C VAL A 89 7.20 1.48 24.18
N LEU A 90 6.40 0.60 23.59
CA LEU A 90 5.88 0.75 22.24
C LEU A 90 4.90 1.93 22.14
N ILE A 91 3.98 2.07 23.09
CA ILE A 91 3.08 3.22 23.18
C ILE A 91 3.87 4.50 23.42
N GLY A 92 4.89 4.47 24.28
CA GLY A 92 5.79 5.61 24.50
C GLY A 92 6.50 6.06 23.23
N LEU A 93 7.05 5.12 22.46
CA LEU A 93 7.69 5.39 21.16
C LEU A 93 6.70 5.95 20.14
N LEU A 94 5.48 5.39 20.06
CA LEU A 94 4.43 5.90 19.17
C LEU A 94 4.03 7.32 19.54
N ALA A 95 3.77 7.58 20.83
CA ALA A 95 3.41 8.91 21.31
C ALA A 95 4.53 9.93 21.01
N TRP A 96 5.79 9.57 21.29
CA TRP A 96 6.94 10.40 20.97
C TRP A 96 7.07 10.65 19.46
N GLY A 97 6.88 9.62 18.64
CA GLY A 97 6.89 9.73 17.18
C GLY A 97 5.81 10.66 16.66
N LEU A 98 4.57 10.54 17.16
CA LEU A 98 3.45 11.41 16.79
C LEU A 98 3.70 12.87 17.20
N LEU A 99 4.20 13.10 18.40
CA LEU A 99 4.56 14.45 18.88
C LEU A 99 5.62 15.12 17.99
N ARG A 100 6.51 14.35 17.35
CA ARG A 100 7.50 14.85 16.38
C ARG A 100 6.92 14.97 14.96
N PHE A 101 6.08 14.02 14.56
CA PHE A 101 5.55 13.91 13.20
C PHE A 101 4.50 14.98 12.89
N ILE A 102 3.55 15.21 13.80
CA ILE A 102 2.49 16.22 13.64
C ILE A 102 3.07 17.62 13.34
N PRO A 103 4.00 18.17 14.14
CA PRO A 103 4.57 19.48 13.85
C PRO A 103 5.44 19.48 12.59
N ALA A 104 6.11 18.38 12.25
CA ALA A 104 6.87 18.30 11.01
C ALA A 104 5.96 18.42 9.77
N VAL A 105 4.84 17.68 9.76
CA VAL A 105 3.84 17.79 8.68
C VAL A 105 3.20 19.17 8.66
N SER A 106 2.83 19.71 9.82
CA SER A 106 2.29 21.08 9.92
C SER A 106 3.27 22.11 9.35
N ASN A 107 4.54 22.05 9.73
CA ASN A 107 5.57 22.95 9.23
C ASN A 107 5.79 22.78 7.72
N GLN A 108 5.70 21.55 7.21
CA GLN A 108 5.78 21.27 5.78
C GLN A 108 4.63 21.92 5.02
N ILE A 109 3.39 21.79 5.51
CA ILE A 109 2.20 22.41 4.91
C ILE A 109 2.30 23.93 4.98
N THR A 110 2.66 24.49 6.13
CA THR A 110 2.79 25.95 6.27
C THR A 110 3.90 26.49 5.37
N SER A 111 5.02 25.79 5.20
CA SER A 111 6.07 26.21 4.26
C SER A 111 5.59 26.22 2.81
N ILE A 112 4.79 25.26 2.38
CA ILE A 112 4.23 25.23 1.02
C ILE A 112 3.31 26.42 0.81
N VAL A 113 2.45 26.73 1.79
CA VAL A 113 1.54 27.88 1.73
C VAL A 113 2.32 29.21 1.73
N HIS A 114 3.38 29.34 2.53
CA HIS A 114 4.17 30.58 2.61
C HIS A 114 5.09 30.77 1.39
N SER A 115 5.57 29.69 0.77
CA SER A 115 6.43 29.74 -0.43
C SER A 115 5.62 29.80 -1.73
N ALA A 116 4.31 29.52 -1.70
CA ALA A 116 3.44 29.61 -2.87
C ALA A 116 3.50 30.97 -3.60
N PRO A 117 3.42 32.14 -2.94
CA PRO A 117 3.51 33.44 -3.61
C PRO A 117 4.82 33.61 -4.37
N GLN A 118 5.93 33.13 -3.79
CA GLN A 118 7.26 33.23 -4.36
C GLN A 118 7.41 32.37 -5.63
N ILE A 119 6.79 31.18 -5.64
CA ILE A 119 6.71 30.32 -6.82
C ILE A 119 5.91 31.01 -7.94
N PHE A 120 4.85 31.75 -7.62
CA PHE A 120 4.07 32.47 -8.62
C PHE A 120 4.75 33.71 -9.16
N ASP A 121 5.49 34.45 -8.34
CA ASP A 121 6.34 35.54 -8.82
C ASP A 121 7.41 35.02 -9.79
N GLU A 122 7.98 33.84 -9.54
CA GLU A 122 8.95 33.22 -10.46
C GLU A 122 8.31 32.73 -11.76
N ILE A 123 7.11 32.13 -11.70
CA ILE A 123 6.35 31.74 -12.90
C ILE A 123 5.93 32.97 -13.70
N GLY A 124 5.48 34.03 -13.04
CA GLY A 124 5.11 35.31 -13.67
C GLY A 124 6.30 35.93 -14.40
N LYS A 125 7.48 36.00 -13.76
CA LYS A 125 8.72 36.47 -14.40
C LYS A 125 9.15 35.60 -15.58
N TRP A 126 8.94 34.29 -15.51
CA TRP A 126 9.24 33.39 -16.61
C TRP A 126 8.28 33.61 -17.79
N LEU A 127 6.98 33.76 -17.51
CA LEU A 127 5.97 34.09 -18.51
C LEU A 127 6.20 35.46 -19.15
N ASP A 128 6.55 36.48 -18.38
CA ASP A 128 6.90 37.82 -18.89
C ASP A 128 8.11 37.74 -19.83
N ASN A 129 9.18 37.04 -19.43
CA ASN A 129 10.35 36.83 -20.29
C ASN A 129 10.02 36.08 -21.59
N LEU A 130 9.11 35.10 -21.54
CA LEU A 130 8.66 34.38 -22.75
C LEU A 130 7.79 35.27 -23.63
N ASN A 131 6.96 36.11 -23.03
CA ASN A 131 6.07 37.01 -23.75
C ASN A 131 6.83 38.15 -24.43
N ASP A 132 7.87 38.68 -23.80
CA ASP A 132 8.79 39.65 -24.41
C ASP A 132 9.50 39.08 -25.66
N GLN A 133 9.66 37.75 -25.74
CA GLN A 133 10.31 37.09 -26.87
C GLN A 133 9.35 36.68 -28.00
N GLN A 134 8.07 36.42 -27.72
CA GLN A 134 7.15 35.82 -28.69
C GLN A 134 5.76 36.49 -28.78
N ASN A 135 5.46 37.47 -27.93
CA ASN A 135 4.22 38.26 -27.89
C ASN A 135 2.94 37.41 -28.00
N ILE A 136 2.89 36.32 -27.24
CA ILE A 136 1.87 35.26 -27.36
C ILE A 136 0.67 35.52 -26.44
N LEU A 137 0.86 36.24 -25.33
CA LEU A 137 -0.14 36.47 -24.29
C LEU A 137 -0.28 37.96 -23.98
N SER A 138 -1.50 38.44 -23.75
CA SER A 138 -1.71 39.84 -23.37
C SER A 138 -1.36 40.03 -21.88
N GLN A 139 -0.88 41.21 -21.45
CA GLN A 139 -0.70 41.49 -20.02
C GLN A 139 -1.98 41.28 -19.19
N HIS A 140 -3.15 41.38 -19.83
CA HIS A 140 -4.44 41.06 -19.22
C HIS A 140 -4.57 39.57 -18.84
N ASP A 141 -4.17 38.66 -19.73
CA ASP A 141 -4.25 37.21 -19.52
C ASP A 141 -3.32 36.76 -18.40
N LEU A 142 -2.13 37.37 -18.31
CA LEU A 142 -1.16 37.09 -17.24
C LEU A 142 -1.67 37.53 -15.85
N ASN A 143 -2.32 38.69 -15.79
CA ASN A 143 -2.91 39.19 -14.55
C ASN A 143 -4.13 38.35 -14.12
N GLU A 144 -4.93 37.86 -15.05
CA GLU A 144 -6.05 36.95 -14.75
C GLU A 144 -5.54 35.60 -14.22
N ILE A 145 -4.51 35.02 -14.84
CA ILE A 145 -3.89 33.77 -14.36
C ILE A 145 -3.31 33.96 -12.95
N ALA A 146 -2.60 35.06 -12.69
CA ALA A 146 -2.05 35.35 -11.37
C ALA A 146 -3.15 35.54 -10.31
N ALA A 147 -4.25 36.23 -10.65
CA ALA A 147 -5.38 36.42 -9.77
C ALA A 147 -6.16 35.12 -9.48
N GLU A 148 -6.35 34.27 -10.48
CA GLU A 148 -7.03 32.98 -10.35
C GLU A 148 -6.22 32.02 -9.46
N VAL A 149 -4.91 31.98 -9.66
CA VAL A 149 -3.97 31.23 -8.82
C VAL A 149 -3.95 31.78 -7.39
N GLN A 150 -3.90 33.09 -7.19
CA GLN A 150 -3.95 33.66 -5.84
C GLN A 150 -5.29 33.35 -5.15
N SER A 151 -6.38 33.30 -5.90
CA SER A 151 -7.71 32.90 -5.40
C SER A 151 -7.79 31.41 -5.04
N PHE A 152 -7.00 30.56 -5.72
CA PHE A 152 -6.85 29.12 -5.44
C PHE A 152 -6.16 28.88 -4.08
N PHE A 153 -5.09 29.62 -3.75
CA PHE A 153 -4.38 29.46 -2.47
C PHE A 153 -5.07 30.17 -1.29
N THR A 154 -5.84 31.22 -1.56
CA THR A 154 -6.63 31.94 -0.54
C THR A 154 -8.01 31.34 -0.30
N GLY A 155 -8.37 30.28 -1.04
CA GLY A 155 -9.59 29.49 -0.82
C GLY A 155 -10.89 30.16 -1.27
N LYS A 156 -10.84 31.16 -2.16
CA LYS A 156 -12.01 31.98 -2.50
C LYS A 156 -12.86 31.46 -3.67
N GLN A 157 -12.45 30.46 -4.44
CA GLN A 157 -13.31 29.87 -5.48
C GLN A 157 -13.19 28.34 -5.56
N GLY A 158 -14.35 27.67 -5.37
CA GLY A 158 -14.51 26.21 -5.31
C GLY A 158 -14.48 25.49 -6.66
N ALA A 159 -13.66 25.89 -7.62
CA ALA A 159 -13.65 25.31 -8.98
C ALA A 159 -12.58 24.22 -9.21
N PHE A 160 -11.57 24.09 -8.34
CA PHE A 160 -10.54 23.02 -8.41
C PHE A 160 -10.92 21.72 -7.69
N VAL A 161 -12.21 21.57 -7.41
CA VAL A 161 -12.78 20.55 -6.54
C VAL A 161 -12.63 19.16 -7.16
N THR A 162 -12.72 18.92 -8.46
CA THR A 162 -12.85 17.53 -8.95
C THR A 162 -11.53 16.74 -9.10
N GLY A 163 -10.47 17.37 -9.61
CA GLY A 163 -9.15 16.71 -9.81
C GLY A 163 -8.30 16.61 -8.54
N THR A 164 -8.37 17.64 -7.68
CA THR A 164 -7.69 17.65 -6.38
C THR A 164 -8.44 16.78 -5.37
N ILE A 165 -9.78 16.70 -5.42
CA ILE A 165 -10.52 15.83 -4.49
C ILE A 165 -10.26 14.35 -4.73
N SER A 166 -10.09 13.88 -5.98
CA SER A 166 -9.79 12.46 -6.20
C SER A 166 -8.40 12.07 -5.66
N GLN A 167 -7.41 12.95 -5.79
CA GLN A 167 -6.09 12.76 -5.17
C GLN A 167 -6.15 12.88 -3.64
N LEU A 168 -6.89 13.86 -3.11
CA LEU A 168 -7.12 13.99 -1.67
C LEU A 168 -7.88 12.77 -1.11
N GLN A 169 -8.86 12.23 -1.82
CA GLN A 169 -9.59 11.01 -1.43
C GLN A 169 -8.66 9.81 -1.39
N ASN A 170 -7.76 9.65 -2.38
CA ASN A 170 -6.75 8.61 -2.36
C ASN A 170 -5.77 8.79 -1.19
N LEU A 171 -5.30 10.01 -0.93
CA LEU A 171 -4.45 10.29 0.23
C LEU A 171 -5.17 10.02 1.56
N ILE A 172 -6.44 10.41 1.70
CA ILE A 172 -7.27 10.13 2.86
C ILE A 172 -7.47 8.62 3.01
N GLY A 173 -7.66 7.87 1.92
CA GLY A 173 -7.76 6.42 1.93
C GLY A 173 -6.46 5.75 2.38
N ILE A 174 -5.31 6.20 1.87
CA ILE A 174 -3.99 5.69 2.28
C ILE A 174 -3.72 6.00 3.76
N VAL A 175 -3.91 7.25 4.18
CA VAL A 175 -3.74 7.68 5.58
C VAL A 175 -4.71 6.93 6.49
N GLY A 176 -5.97 6.78 6.09
CA GLY A 176 -6.97 6.00 6.81
C GLY A 176 -6.54 4.55 7.02
N ASN A 177 -6.09 3.88 5.96
CA ASN A 177 -5.56 2.52 6.05
C ASN A 177 -4.32 2.42 6.94
N VAL A 178 -3.42 3.40 6.89
CA VAL A 178 -2.24 3.45 7.77
C VAL A 178 -2.65 3.64 9.23
N VAL A 179 -3.58 4.55 9.52
CA VAL A 179 -4.10 4.78 10.87
C VAL A 179 -4.76 3.51 11.41
N ILE A 180 -5.63 2.87 10.62
CA ILE A 180 -6.24 1.57 10.98
C ILE A 180 -5.15 0.55 11.27
N THR A 181 -4.15 0.44 10.40
CA THR A 181 -3.04 -0.50 10.57
C THR A 181 -2.27 -0.26 11.87
N ILE A 182 -1.88 1.00 12.14
CA ILE A 182 -1.11 1.38 13.34
C ILE A 182 -1.94 1.21 14.61
N SER A 183 -3.26 1.44 14.57
CA SER A 183 -4.14 1.26 15.72
C SER A 183 -4.46 -0.22 15.99
N THR A 184 -4.68 -1.03 14.96
CA THR A 184 -5.07 -2.43 15.09
C THR A 184 -3.88 -3.36 15.31
N ALA A 185 -2.72 -3.09 14.70
CA ALA A 185 -1.55 -3.96 14.81
C ALA A 185 -1.06 -4.20 16.26
N PRO A 186 -1.04 -3.21 17.18
CA PRO A 186 -0.71 -3.46 18.58
C PRO A 186 -1.67 -4.44 19.25
N ILE A 187 -2.96 -4.38 18.94
CA ILE A 187 -3.95 -5.32 19.50
C ILE A 187 -3.64 -6.74 19.01
N ILE A 188 -3.43 -6.91 17.71
CA ILE A 188 -3.06 -8.21 17.12
C ILE A 188 -1.76 -8.72 17.74
N LEU A 189 -0.74 -7.87 17.82
CA LEU A 189 0.56 -8.18 18.42
C LEU A 189 0.42 -8.64 19.87
N PHE A 190 -0.45 -8.00 20.67
CA PHE A 190 -0.70 -8.40 22.06
C PHE A 190 -1.19 -9.85 22.12
N PHE A 191 -2.21 -10.19 21.34
CA PHE A 191 -2.74 -11.55 21.27
C PHE A 191 -1.69 -12.53 20.75
N MET A 192 -0.94 -12.14 19.71
CA MET A 192 0.14 -12.97 19.17
C MET A 192 1.22 -13.25 20.22
N LEU A 193 1.66 -12.26 21.00
CA LEU A 193 2.68 -12.44 22.04
C LEU A 193 2.16 -13.25 23.23
N LYS A 194 0.91 -13.00 23.64
CA LYS A 194 0.23 -13.72 24.73
C LYS A 194 0.05 -15.20 24.40
N ASP A 195 -0.41 -15.51 23.19
CA ASP A 195 -0.68 -16.88 22.72
C ASP A 195 0.44 -17.44 21.80
N GLY A 196 1.65 -16.86 21.87
CA GLY A 196 2.71 -17.05 20.88
C GLY A 196 3.13 -18.50 20.63
N ASP A 197 3.00 -19.36 21.64
CA ASP A 197 3.35 -20.79 21.52
C ASP A 197 2.42 -21.53 20.55
N LYS A 198 1.19 -21.02 20.36
CA LYS A 198 0.19 -21.53 19.42
C LYS A 198 0.31 -20.87 18.04
N PHE A 199 0.93 -19.68 17.96
CA PHE A 199 0.95 -18.89 16.73
C PHE A 199 2.01 -19.39 15.74
N THR A 200 3.22 -19.71 16.20
CA THR A 200 4.29 -20.27 15.36
C THR A 200 3.86 -21.55 14.60
N PRO A 201 3.24 -22.57 15.23
CA PRO A 201 2.75 -23.75 14.51
C PRO A 201 1.56 -23.46 13.59
N MET A 202 0.75 -22.42 13.86
CA MET A 202 -0.35 -22.02 12.98
C MET A 202 0.15 -21.38 11.69
N VAL A 203 1.14 -20.49 11.77
CA VAL A 203 1.80 -19.89 10.60
C VAL A 203 2.49 -20.97 9.76
N LEU A 204 3.18 -21.92 10.40
CA LEU A 204 3.81 -23.04 9.71
C LEU A 204 2.80 -23.93 8.97
N HIS A 205 1.54 -24.01 9.42
CA HIS A 205 0.50 -24.77 8.70
C HIS A 205 0.03 -24.08 7.43
N ILE A 206 -0.03 -22.75 7.42
CA ILE A 206 -0.46 -21.93 6.26
C ILE A 206 0.64 -21.89 5.18
N VAL A 207 1.90 -21.96 5.57
CA VAL A 207 3.04 -21.98 4.64
C VAL A 207 3.07 -23.30 3.85
N PRO A 208 3.22 -23.27 2.51
CA PRO A 208 3.35 -24.46 1.68
C PRO A 208 4.48 -25.36 2.19
N THR A 209 4.27 -26.68 2.23
CA THR A 209 5.23 -27.66 2.81
C THR A 209 6.65 -27.51 2.29
N LYS A 210 6.84 -27.09 1.03
CA LYS A 210 8.14 -26.82 0.41
C LYS A 210 8.92 -25.66 1.06
N LEU A 211 8.23 -24.63 1.56
CA LEU A 211 8.83 -23.42 2.13
C LEU A 211 8.95 -23.48 3.66
N ARG A 212 8.28 -24.43 4.33
CA ARG A 212 8.28 -24.56 5.79
C ARG A 212 9.68 -24.69 6.39
N ARG A 213 10.58 -25.45 5.73
CA ARG A 213 11.95 -25.66 6.23
C ARG A 213 12.79 -24.38 6.17
N SER A 214 12.75 -23.66 5.05
CA SER A 214 13.47 -22.39 4.87
C SER A 214 12.95 -21.30 5.80
N VAL A 215 11.63 -21.17 5.94
CA VAL A 215 11.02 -20.23 6.89
C VAL A 215 11.44 -20.61 8.32
N LYS A 216 11.30 -21.87 8.73
CA LYS A 216 11.71 -22.32 10.08
C LYS A 216 13.19 -22.06 10.36
N GLN A 217 14.06 -22.26 9.38
CA GLN A 217 15.49 -22.02 9.52
C GLN A 217 15.83 -20.54 9.64
N MET A 218 15.25 -19.68 8.79
CA MET A 218 15.40 -18.23 8.90
C MET A 218 14.92 -17.71 10.26
N LEU A 219 13.80 -18.24 10.75
CA LEU A 219 13.27 -17.91 12.07
C LEU A 219 14.20 -18.32 13.21
N HIS A 220 14.85 -19.49 13.08
CA HIS A 220 15.83 -19.96 14.06
C HIS A 220 17.09 -19.09 14.06
N GLU A 221 17.62 -18.76 12.89
CA GLU A 221 18.82 -17.94 12.71
C GLU A 221 18.61 -16.50 13.20
N MET A 222 17.43 -15.90 12.98
CA MET A 222 17.08 -14.59 13.52
C MET A 222 17.04 -14.60 15.06
N ASN A 223 16.46 -15.65 15.66
CA ASN A 223 16.42 -15.81 17.11
C ASN A 223 17.82 -16.02 17.70
N GLU A 224 18.73 -16.68 16.99
CA GLU A 224 20.12 -16.88 17.39
C GLU A 224 20.96 -15.59 17.31
N LYS A 225 20.82 -14.81 16.23
CA LYS A 225 21.59 -13.58 16.02
C LYS A 225 21.13 -12.42 16.89
N VAL A 226 19.83 -12.29 17.14
CA VAL A 226 19.31 -11.31 18.08
C VAL A 226 19.48 -11.81 19.52
N GLY A 227 19.66 -13.12 19.75
CA GLY A 227 19.86 -13.75 21.06
C GLY A 227 21.31 -13.84 21.56
N SER A 228 22.31 -13.65 20.68
CA SER A 228 23.74 -13.79 21.01
C SER A 228 24.54 -12.48 21.14
N TYR A 229 23.86 -11.34 21.23
CA TYR A 229 24.45 -10.05 21.63
C TYR A 229 23.84 -9.47 22.89
#